data_AF-A0A161PZM0-F1
#
_entry.id   AF-A0A161PZM0-F1
#
_cell.length_a   1.000
_cell.length_b   1.000
_cell.length_c   1.000
_cell.angle_alpha   90.00
_cell.angle_beta   90.00
_cell.angle_gamma   90.00
#
_symmetry.space_group_name_H-M   'P 1'
#
loop_
_entity.id
_entity.type
_entity.pdbx_description
1 polymer ?
#
loop_
_entity_poly.entity_id
_entity_poly.type
_entity_poly.pdbx_seq_one_letter_code
_entity_poly.pdbx_strand_id
1 'polypeptide(L)'
;MAPMMETIARSLPDRRGLGRILLLCLLAMAASGLAGYLLETVLPEGLMAIAYLATGIFFLALFIAFAALNAILAKTTFENRRTRPTPDRIPKGLRIYMFLFTKDQLRRLAGDNLLGNAFSVQCVAIWIIGLVIAAVLPVQAGAAGRLMTEPVTPRPEIAAGYSRVPYGDARRPGTNFSVLIPHGWTTHALPPRAEETDGLAVLAAWSAPDGDVRLEVAVQRMRRELAPADWMVEWLTANDWQVLDARRLPGAAGAQGDVLAAREGRVHRLRSYKSGDLMFLVDASVSRDGFAAAEETLFVATEGFRLEGLIGGPYAEPMREAAWDGPIPAWLLVPAAWKMAADDRLPRAAGRQFTATDAGGRPVGLIYVGTLAPEAATDHAALAAAVAETLRTRQDLTFDTPTLDRVSAPGATAEVQTGSTTAVNPAGVPVRVEMTIVREPRGWVVFALAGTRPDPDPYLIDAANRRVFEIVRGSFGGG
;
A
#
# COMPACT_ATOMS: atom_id res chain seq x y z
N MET A 1 -6.69 -20.03 -20.93
CA MET A 1 -5.87 -19.79 -22.15
C MET A 1 -6.07 -20.85 -23.24
N ALA A 2 -6.13 -22.15 -22.94
CA ALA A 2 -6.29 -23.22 -23.94
C ALA A 2 -7.46 -23.06 -24.96
N PRO A 3 -8.69 -22.68 -24.56
CA PRO A 3 -9.81 -22.56 -25.53
C PRO A 3 -9.69 -21.35 -26.47
N MET A 4 -8.99 -20.29 -26.02
CA MET A 4 -8.75 -19.10 -26.84
C MET A 4 -7.67 -19.36 -27.91
N MET A 5 -6.62 -20.10 -27.55
CA MET A 5 -5.57 -20.54 -28.48
C MET A 5 -6.10 -21.46 -29.58
N GLU A 6 -7.04 -22.36 -29.23
CA GLU A 6 -7.66 -23.28 -30.18
C GLU A 6 -8.54 -22.54 -31.21
N THR A 7 -9.23 -21.49 -30.78
CA THR A 7 -10.05 -20.63 -31.66
C THR A 7 -9.19 -19.85 -32.65
N ILE A 8 -8.03 -19.35 -32.20
CA ILE A 8 -7.06 -18.66 -33.07
C ILE A 8 -6.48 -19.65 -34.10
N ALA A 9 -6.12 -20.86 -33.69
CA ALA A 9 -5.57 -21.89 -34.58
C ALA A 9 -6.54 -22.30 -35.70
N ARG A 10 -7.85 -22.35 -35.43
CA ARG A 10 -8.88 -22.68 -36.45
C ARG A 10 -9.15 -21.55 -37.44
N SER A 11 -8.79 -20.31 -37.13
CA SER A 11 -9.04 -19.14 -37.99
C SER A 11 -7.91 -18.85 -39.01
N LEU A 12 -6.80 -19.57 -38.93
CA LEU A 12 -5.64 -19.40 -39.82
C LEU A 12 -5.86 -20.19 -41.13
N PRO A 13 -5.70 -19.56 -42.31
CA PRO A 13 -5.98 -20.22 -43.59
C PRO A 13 -5.07 -21.41 -43.82
N ASP A 14 -5.64 -22.52 -44.31
CA ASP A 14 -5.00 -23.83 -44.53
C ASP A 14 -3.98 -23.79 -45.68
N ARG A 15 -2.88 -23.08 -45.46
CA ARG A 15 -1.62 -23.22 -46.20
C ARG A 15 -0.64 -23.95 -45.29
N ARG A 16 -0.71 -25.28 -45.38
CA ARG A 16 0.08 -26.29 -44.66
C ARG A 16 1.51 -25.85 -44.35
N GLY A 17 1.70 -25.21 -43.20
CA GLY A 17 3.00 -24.76 -42.71
C GLY A 17 2.93 -23.46 -41.93
N LEU A 18 2.31 -22.42 -42.50
CA LEU A 18 2.42 -21.06 -41.97
C LEU A 18 1.67 -20.89 -40.63
N GLY A 19 0.50 -21.52 -40.48
CA GLY A 19 -0.27 -21.49 -39.24
C GLY A 19 0.42 -22.22 -38.08
N ARG A 20 1.15 -23.31 -38.37
CA ARG A 20 1.92 -24.06 -37.35
C ARG A 20 3.13 -23.27 -36.87
N ILE A 21 3.81 -22.57 -37.78
CA ILE A 21 4.95 -21.72 -37.46
C ILE A 21 4.51 -20.53 -36.61
N LEU A 22 3.39 -19.90 -36.95
CA LEU A 22 2.84 -18.77 -36.19
C LEU A 22 2.40 -19.21 -34.77
N LEU A 23 1.80 -20.40 -34.65
CA LEU A 23 1.44 -20.99 -33.37
C LEU A 23 2.67 -21.30 -32.51
N LEU A 24 3.74 -21.84 -33.11
CA LEU A 24 5.01 -22.08 -32.42
C LEU A 24 5.67 -20.78 -31.94
N CYS A 25 5.61 -19.70 -32.74
CA CYS A 25 6.10 -18.40 -32.32
C CYS A 25 5.28 -17.82 -31.16
N LEU A 26 3.95 -17.92 -31.20
CA LEU A 26 3.08 -17.47 -30.11
C LEU A 26 3.30 -18.28 -28.82
N LEU A 27 3.50 -19.60 -28.94
CA LEU A 27 3.84 -20.46 -27.81
C LEU A 27 5.22 -20.13 -27.24
N ALA A 28 6.22 -19.85 -28.09
CA ALA A 28 7.55 -19.44 -27.65
C ALA A 28 7.52 -18.09 -26.92
N MET A 29 6.75 -17.12 -27.42
CA MET A 29 6.55 -15.83 -26.74
C MET A 29 5.82 -15.97 -25.41
N ALA A 30 4.79 -16.81 -25.35
CA ALA A 30 4.08 -17.08 -24.10
C ALA A 30 4.99 -17.78 -23.07
N ALA A 31 5.81 -18.74 -23.53
CA ALA A 31 6.77 -19.43 -22.69
C ALA A 31 7.89 -18.50 -22.21
N SER A 32 8.39 -17.57 -23.05
CA SER A 32 9.40 -16.59 -22.63
C SER A 32 8.85 -15.58 -21.64
N GLY A 33 7.60 -15.12 -21.82
CA GLY A 33 6.93 -14.23 -20.86
C GLY A 33 6.72 -14.90 -19.51
N LEU A 34 6.32 -16.17 -19.51
CA LEU A 34 6.16 -16.96 -18.28
C LEU A 34 7.51 -17.25 -17.61
N ALA A 35 8.55 -17.56 -18.39
CA ALA A 35 9.90 -17.77 -17.87
C ALA A 35 10.47 -16.49 -17.25
N GLY A 36 10.29 -15.34 -17.89
CA GLY A 36 10.70 -14.04 -17.35
C GLY A 36 10.01 -13.73 -16.01
N TYR A 37 8.68 -13.92 -15.95
CA TYR A 37 7.90 -13.76 -14.71
C TYR A 37 8.38 -14.69 -13.60
N LEU A 38 8.66 -15.96 -13.91
CA LEU A 38 9.16 -16.92 -12.93
C LEU A 38 10.61 -16.60 -12.48
N LEU A 39 11.47 -16.13 -13.38
CA LEU A 39 12.86 -15.76 -13.08
C LEU A 39 12.93 -14.54 -12.16
N GLU A 40 12.05 -13.55 -12.35
CA GLU A 40 11.91 -12.36 -11.51
C GLU A 40 11.49 -12.68 -10.07
N THR A 41 10.81 -13.82 -9.85
CA THR A 41 10.40 -14.27 -8.52
C THR A 41 11.46 -15.11 -7.76
N VAL A 42 12.53 -15.57 -8.43
CA VAL A 42 13.42 -16.60 -7.85
C VAL A 42 14.92 -16.25 -7.89
N LEU A 43 15.38 -15.39 -8.80
CA LEU A 43 16.82 -15.15 -8.96
C LEU A 43 17.35 -13.91 -8.22
N PRO A 44 18.54 -13.98 -7.60
CA PRO A 44 19.25 -12.82 -7.06
C PRO A 44 19.57 -11.77 -8.15
N GLU A 45 19.56 -10.49 -7.77
CA GLU A 45 19.69 -9.32 -8.67
C GLU A 45 20.88 -9.39 -9.64
N GLY A 46 22.00 -10.02 -9.25
CA GLY A 46 23.17 -10.20 -10.12
C GLY A 46 22.98 -11.13 -11.32
N LEU A 47 22.00 -12.05 -11.28
CA LEU A 47 21.70 -12.98 -12.38
C LEU A 47 20.62 -12.44 -13.33
N MET A 48 19.90 -11.39 -12.95
CA MET A 48 18.87 -10.77 -13.80
C MET A 48 19.47 -10.14 -15.06
N ALA A 49 20.65 -9.51 -14.96
CA ALA A 49 21.35 -8.96 -16.12
C ALA A 49 21.71 -10.07 -17.15
N ILE A 50 22.11 -11.25 -16.66
CA ILE A 50 22.41 -12.41 -17.52
C ILE A 50 21.13 -12.99 -18.12
N ALA A 51 20.03 -13.04 -17.36
CA ALA A 51 18.73 -13.48 -17.85
C ALA A 51 18.18 -12.54 -18.94
N TYR A 52 18.30 -11.22 -18.78
CA TYR A 52 17.92 -10.25 -19.81
C TYR A 52 18.79 -10.35 -21.05
N LEU A 53 20.11 -10.52 -20.89
CA LEU A 53 21.02 -10.72 -22.02
C LEU A 53 20.69 -12.01 -22.78
N ALA A 54 20.44 -13.12 -22.08
CA ALA A 54 20.07 -14.40 -22.67
C ALA A 54 18.71 -14.31 -23.40
N THR A 55 17.75 -13.60 -22.82
CA THR A 55 16.44 -13.34 -23.45
C THR A 55 16.60 -12.50 -24.71
N GLY A 56 17.43 -11.46 -24.68
CA GLY A 56 17.76 -10.65 -25.86
C GLY A 56 18.43 -11.45 -26.98
N ILE A 57 19.39 -12.31 -26.64
CA ILE A 57 20.06 -13.21 -27.60
C ILE A 57 19.06 -14.20 -28.21
N PHE A 58 18.15 -14.75 -27.40
CA PHE A 58 17.12 -15.66 -27.88
C PHE A 58 16.18 -14.98 -28.89
N PHE A 59 15.71 -13.76 -28.60
CA PHE A 59 14.87 -13.01 -29.54
C PHE A 59 15.61 -12.64 -30.83
N LEU A 60 16.90 -12.31 -30.76
CA LEU A 60 17.73 -12.06 -31.93
C LEU A 60 17.87 -13.32 -32.80
N ALA A 61 18.09 -14.49 -32.19
CA ALA A 61 18.16 -15.76 -32.90
C ALA A 61 16.82 -16.11 -33.59
N LEU A 62 15.69 -15.87 -32.90
CA LEU A 62 14.36 -16.08 -33.45
C LEU A 62 14.09 -15.15 -34.66
N PHE A 63 14.56 -13.91 -34.59
CA PHE A 63 14.48 -12.95 -35.69
C PHE A 63 15.31 -13.40 -36.91
N ILE A 64 16.54 -13.85 -36.71
CA ILE A 64 17.40 -14.37 -37.79
C ILE A 64 16.73 -15.59 -38.45
N ALA A 65 16.18 -16.50 -37.66
CA ALA A 65 15.46 -17.67 -38.17
C ALA A 65 14.23 -17.26 -38.99
N PHE A 66 13.47 -16.26 -38.55
CA PHE A 66 12.30 -15.75 -39.26
C PHE A 66 12.68 -15.03 -40.56
N ALA A 67 13.75 -14.24 -40.56
CA ALA A 67 14.28 -13.59 -41.75
C ALA A 67 14.77 -14.63 -42.78
N ALA A 68 15.49 -15.66 -42.34
CA ALA A 68 15.94 -16.76 -43.19
C ALA A 68 14.76 -17.55 -43.78
N LEU A 69 13.76 -17.86 -42.96
CA LEU A 69 12.54 -18.55 -43.43
C LEU A 69 11.77 -17.71 -44.45
N ASN A 70 11.65 -16.40 -44.23
CA ASN A 70 11.02 -15.49 -45.20
C ASN A 70 11.82 -15.40 -46.50
N ALA A 71 13.15 -15.41 -46.45
CA ALA A 71 13.98 -15.45 -47.65
C ALA A 71 13.78 -16.75 -48.44
N ILE A 72 13.68 -17.90 -47.76
CA ILE A 72 13.40 -19.22 -48.36
C ILE A 72 11.98 -19.26 -48.96
N LEU A 73 10.99 -18.72 -48.24
CA LEU A 73 9.61 -18.62 -48.72
C LEU A 73 9.49 -17.66 -49.91
N ALA A 74 10.19 -16.53 -49.89
CA ALA A 74 10.24 -15.61 -51.02
C ALA A 74 10.82 -16.29 -52.27
N LYS A 75 11.90 -17.06 -52.11
CA LYS A 75 12.54 -17.80 -53.21
C LYS A 75 11.62 -18.88 -53.79
N THR A 76 10.99 -19.69 -52.94
CA THR A 76 10.05 -20.77 -53.36
C THR A 76 8.73 -20.23 -53.93
N THR A 77 8.28 -19.05 -53.49
CA THR A 77 7.11 -18.38 -54.06
C THR A 77 7.44 -17.70 -55.39
N PHE A 78 8.68 -17.24 -55.58
CA PHE A 78 9.18 -16.66 -56.84
C PHE A 78 9.29 -17.72 -57.95
N GLU A 79 9.78 -18.92 -57.63
CA GLU A 79 9.84 -20.05 -58.57
C GLU A 79 8.45 -20.56 -58.97
N ASN A 80 7.48 -20.58 -58.04
CA ASN A 80 6.11 -21.04 -58.32
C ASN A 80 5.20 -19.99 -59.01
N ARG A 81 5.62 -18.73 -59.17
CA ARG A 81 4.79 -17.64 -59.73
C ARG A 81 5.08 -17.25 -61.18
N ARG A 82 6.00 -17.93 -61.88
CA ARG A 82 6.15 -17.77 -63.34
C ARG A 82 4.88 -18.11 -64.14
N THR A 83 3.80 -18.60 -63.53
CA THR A 83 2.59 -19.06 -64.22
C THR A 83 1.26 -18.47 -63.75
N ARG A 84 1.19 -17.47 -62.83
CA ARG A 84 -0.11 -16.85 -62.46
C ARG A 84 -0.03 -15.34 -62.17
N PRO A 85 -1.04 -14.56 -62.62
CA PRO A 85 -1.09 -13.11 -62.42
C PRO A 85 -1.35 -12.72 -60.96
N THR A 86 -0.83 -11.56 -60.59
CA THR A 86 -0.85 -10.93 -59.27
C THR A 86 -2.29 -10.74 -58.75
N PRO A 87 -2.62 -11.11 -57.51
CA PRO A 87 -3.96 -10.88 -56.96
C PRO A 87 -4.17 -9.40 -56.60
N ASP A 88 -5.19 -8.76 -57.16
CA ASP A 88 -5.57 -7.35 -56.98
C ASP A 88 -5.98 -6.94 -55.54
N ARG A 89 -5.96 -7.87 -54.57
CA ARG A 89 -6.39 -7.59 -53.19
C ARG A 89 -5.39 -8.10 -52.16
N ILE A 90 -4.78 -7.15 -51.45
CA ILE A 90 -4.02 -7.41 -50.22
C ILE A 90 -4.99 -7.98 -49.16
N PRO A 91 -4.68 -9.12 -48.52
CA PRO A 91 -5.53 -9.71 -47.49
C PRO A 91 -5.76 -8.73 -46.33
N LYS A 92 -7.01 -8.60 -45.86
CA LYS A 92 -7.37 -7.69 -44.76
C LYS A 92 -6.54 -7.92 -43.49
N GLY A 93 -6.17 -9.16 -43.20
CA GLY A 93 -5.32 -9.50 -42.05
C GLY A 93 -3.93 -8.88 -42.11
N LEU A 94 -3.30 -8.84 -43.29
CA LEU A 94 -1.96 -8.25 -43.45
C LEU A 94 -1.95 -6.75 -43.13
N ARG A 95 -3.08 -6.06 -43.33
CA ARG A 95 -3.23 -4.62 -43.06
C ARG A 95 -3.20 -4.28 -41.57
N ILE A 96 -3.65 -5.20 -40.72
CA ILE A 96 -3.63 -5.01 -39.26
C ILE A 96 -2.18 -5.08 -38.76
N TYR A 97 -1.37 -5.96 -39.34
CA TYR A 97 0.02 -6.16 -38.94
C TYR A 97 1.01 -5.18 -39.56
N MET A 98 0.60 -4.41 -40.58
CA MET A 98 1.45 -3.44 -41.27
C MET A 98 1.01 -1.97 -41.06
N PHE A 99 0.61 -1.64 -39.83
CA PHE A 99 0.02 -0.34 -39.48
C PHE A 99 0.95 0.87 -39.68
N LEU A 100 2.26 0.69 -39.83
CA LEU A 100 3.19 1.80 -40.10
C LEU A 100 3.12 2.29 -41.55
N PHE A 101 2.45 1.56 -42.44
CA PHE A 101 2.35 1.88 -43.86
C PHE A 101 0.92 2.21 -44.26
N THR A 102 0.76 3.27 -45.04
CA THR A 102 -0.55 3.63 -45.62
C THR A 102 -1.00 2.60 -46.66
N LYS A 103 -2.30 2.57 -46.93
CA LYS A 103 -2.89 1.61 -47.89
C LYS A 103 -2.26 1.72 -49.28
N ASP A 104 -1.92 2.93 -49.71
CA ASP A 104 -1.35 3.16 -51.04
C ASP A 104 0.15 2.82 -51.09
N GLN A 105 0.89 3.00 -49.98
CA GLN A 105 2.25 2.49 -49.84
C GLN A 105 2.26 0.95 -49.89
N LEU A 106 1.36 0.29 -49.17
CA LEU A 106 1.25 -1.18 -49.21
C LEU A 106 0.91 -1.70 -50.60
N ARG A 107 0.09 -0.98 -51.38
CA ARG A 107 -0.23 -1.33 -52.78
C ARG A 107 0.97 -1.15 -53.71
N ARG A 108 1.70 -0.05 -53.58
CA ARG A 108 2.94 0.17 -54.35
C ARG A 108 3.99 -0.90 -54.02
N LEU A 109 4.22 -1.14 -52.73
CA LEU A 109 5.11 -2.20 -52.26
C LEU A 109 4.65 -3.60 -52.68
N ALA A 110 3.34 -3.83 -52.83
CA ALA A 110 2.81 -5.08 -53.38
C ALA A 110 3.10 -5.22 -54.87
N GLY A 111 2.93 -4.13 -55.64
CA GLY A 111 3.24 -4.07 -57.07
C GLY A 111 4.73 -4.29 -57.35
N ASP A 112 5.58 -3.72 -56.50
CA ASP A 112 7.05 -3.82 -56.61
C ASP A 112 7.60 -5.09 -55.94
N ASN A 113 6.73 -5.95 -55.39
CA ASN A 113 7.09 -7.19 -54.71
C ASN A 113 7.99 -7.01 -53.46
N LEU A 114 7.89 -5.84 -52.81
CA LEU A 114 8.67 -5.41 -51.63
C LEU A 114 7.91 -5.55 -50.30
N LEU A 115 6.73 -6.17 -50.28
CA LEU A 115 5.94 -6.35 -49.04
C LEU A 115 6.70 -7.07 -47.93
N GLY A 116 7.56 -8.04 -48.28
CA GLY A 116 8.42 -8.72 -47.31
C GLY A 116 9.37 -7.76 -46.59
N ASN A 117 10.00 -6.84 -47.33
CA ASN A 117 10.92 -5.86 -46.78
C ASN A 117 10.20 -4.86 -45.87
N ALA A 118 9.00 -4.41 -46.27
CA ALA A 118 8.20 -3.51 -45.46
C ALA A 118 7.75 -4.16 -44.14
N PHE A 119 7.42 -5.45 -44.15
CA PHE A 119 7.12 -6.18 -42.92
C PHE A 119 8.34 -6.26 -42.00
N SER A 120 9.52 -6.57 -42.54
CA SER A 120 10.79 -6.58 -41.78
C SER A 120 11.10 -5.22 -41.14
N VAL A 121 10.92 -4.11 -41.87
CA VAL A 121 11.15 -2.75 -41.36
C VAL A 121 10.22 -2.46 -40.18
N GLN A 122 8.94 -2.85 -40.25
CA GLN A 122 8.00 -2.64 -39.16
C GLN A 122 8.34 -3.44 -37.91
N CYS A 123 8.78 -4.69 -38.06
CA CYS A 123 9.25 -5.50 -36.94
C CYS A 123 10.46 -4.84 -36.24
N VAL A 124 11.42 -4.31 -37.02
CA VAL A 124 12.59 -3.61 -36.49
C VAL A 124 12.19 -2.32 -35.77
N ALA A 125 11.26 -1.54 -36.32
CA ALA A 125 10.80 -0.31 -35.69
C ALA A 125 10.10 -0.55 -34.33
N ILE A 126 9.23 -1.56 -34.25
CA ILE A 126 8.58 -1.96 -32.98
C ILE A 126 9.62 -2.39 -31.95
N TRP A 127 10.67 -3.11 -32.39
CA TRP A 127 11.72 -3.57 -31.51
C TRP A 127 12.59 -2.42 -30.97
N ILE A 128 12.98 -1.46 -31.83
CA ILE A 128 13.71 -0.26 -31.41
C ILE A 128 12.89 0.54 -30.40
N ILE A 129 11.59 0.72 -30.63
CA ILE A 129 10.71 1.42 -29.68
C ILE A 129 10.65 0.67 -28.36
N GLY A 130 10.52 -0.66 -28.37
CA GLY A 130 10.56 -1.48 -27.16
C GLY A 130 11.87 -1.34 -26.38
N LEU A 131 13.00 -1.30 -27.07
CA LEU A 131 14.32 -1.08 -26.47
C LEU A 131 14.48 0.32 -25.88
N VAL A 132 14.00 1.35 -26.59
CA VAL A 132 14.03 2.74 -26.09
C VAL A 132 13.14 2.87 -24.86
N ILE A 133 11.95 2.28 -24.85
CA ILE A 133 11.08 2.26 -23.67
C ILE A 133 11.76 1.52 -22.52
N ALA A 134 12.37 0.36 -22.76
CA ALA A 134 13.10 -0.38 -21.73
C ALA A 134 14.34 0.37 -21.19
N ALA A 135 15.01 1.16 -22.03
CA ALA A 135 16.19 1.95 -21.64
C ALA A 135 15.84 3.28 -20.98
N VAL A 136 14.66 3.84 -21.26
CA VAL A 136 14.17 5.12 -20.69
C VAL A 136 13.32 4.90 -19.44
N LEU A 137 12.73 3.70 -19.27
CA LEU A 137 12.11 3.32 -18.01
C LEU A 137 13.22 3.23 -16.94
N PRO A 138 13.13 4.00 -15.85
CA PRO A 138 14.12 3.92 -14.79
C PRO A 138 14.10 2.51 -14.23
N VAL A 139 15.26 1.82 -14.31
CA VAL A 139 15.53 0.64 -13.49
C VAL A 139 15.60 1.13 -12.04
N GLN A 140 14.45 1.35 -11.41
CA GLN A 140 14.35 1.48 -9.97
C GLN A 140 14.30 0.07 -9.38
N ALA A 141 15.45 -0.58 -9.34
CA ALA A 141 15.61 -1.81 -8.57
C ALA A 141 17.10 -1.97 -8.24
N GLY A 142 17.49 -1.44 -7.09
CA GLY A 142 18.72 -1.79 -6.42
C GLY A 142 18.46 -1.77 -4.92
N ALA A 143 18.18 -2.95 -4.35
CA ALA A 143 18.40 -3.34 -2.95
C ALA A 143 17.93 -2.44 -1.77
N ALA A 144 17.17 -1.36 -1.97
CA ALA A 144 16.65 -0.51 -0.88
C ALA A 144 15.15 -0.74 -0.61
N GLY A 145 14.69 -1.99 -0.73
CA GLY A 145 13.26 -2.29 -0.88
C GLY A 145 12.52 -2.84 0.34
N ARG A 146 13.22 -3.25 1.40
CA ARG A 146 12.56 -3.89 2.55
C ARG A 146 13.17 -3.43 3.87
N LEU A 147 12.30 -3.07 4.81
CA LEU A 147 12.66 -2.70 6.17
C LEU A 147 13.34 -3.87 6.88
N MET A 148 14.59 -3.68 7.32
CA MET A 148 15.19 -4.52 8.36
C MET A 148 14.29 -4.57 9.59
N THR A 149 13.93 -5.77 10.04
CA THR A 149 13.03 -5.99 11.19
C THR A 149 13.76 -6.36 12.48
N GLU A 150 14.98 -6.86 12.37
CA GLU A 150 15.86 -7.29 13.46
C GLU A 150 17.31 -6.94 13.10
N PRO A 151 18.17 -6.63 14.09
CA PRO A 151 19.58 -6.34 13.82
C PRO A 151 20.33 -7.63 13.50
N VAL A 152 21.34 -7.52 12.64
CA VAL A 152 22.30 -8.59 12.34
C VAL A 152 23.32 -8.71 13.48
N THR A 153 23.76 -7.58 14.03
CA THR A 153 24.72 -7.50 15.13
C THR A 153 24.10 -7.97 16.44
N PRO A 154 24.77 -8.86 17.20
CA PRO A 154 24.28 -9.32 18.49
C PRO A 154 24.02 -8.18 19.49
N ARG A 155 22.96 -8.33 20.30
CA ARG A 155 22.58 -7.32 21.31
C ARG A 155 23.70 -6.92 22.28
N PRO A 156 24.58 -7.82 22.77
CA PRO A 156 25.69 -7.43 23.64
C PRO A 156 26.71 -6.51 22.93
N GLU A 157 26.94 -6.71 21.64
CA GLU A 157 27.84 -5.87 20.85
C GLU A 157 27.22 -4.50 20.57
N ILE A 158 25.91 -4.46 20.28
CA ILE A 158 25.15 -3.19 20.22
C ILE A 158 25.26 -2.45 21.55
N ALA A 159 25.06 -3.13 22.69
CA ALA A 159 25.18 -2.50 24.01
C ALA A 159 26.59 -1.97 24.30
N ALA A 160 27.64 -2.57 23.73
CA ALA A 160 29.02 -2.10 23.87
C ALA A 160 29.38 -0.94 22.92
N GLY A 161 28.72 -0.85 21.76
CA GLY A 161 28.98 0.18 20.74
C GLY A 161 28.09 1.43 20.82
N TYR A 162 27.01 1.39 21.62
CA TYR A 162 26.00 2.43 21.68
C TYR A 162 25.80 2.93 23.11
N SER A 163 25.56 4.23 23.24
CA SER A 163 25.18 4.88 24.48
C SER A 163 23.70 5.26 24.45
N ARG A 164 23.00 5.07 25.57
CA ARG A 164 21.66 5.63 25.77
C ARG A 164 21.79 7.10 26.16
N VAL A 165 21.40 8.00 25.28
CA VAL A 165 21.49 9.44 25.47
C VAL A 165 20.12 9.99 25.86
N PRO A 166 19.96 10.57 27.07
CA PRO A 166 18.72 11.21 27.48
C PRO A 166 18.60 12.61 26.88
N TYR A 167 17.37 13.00 26.59
CA TYR A 167 16.95 14.36 26.29
C TYR A 167 15.91 14.77 27.32
N GLY A 168 16.14 15.91 27.98
CA GLY A 168 15.22 16.43 28.98
C GLY A 168 15.03 17.94 28.84
N ASP A 169 13.77 18.38 28.80
CA ASP A 169 13.40 19.78 28.95
C ASP A 169 12.61 19.94 30.25
N ALA A 170 13.23 20.56 31.27
CA ALA A 170 12.60 20.79 32.56
C ALA A 170 11.32 21.64 32.48
N ARG A 171 11.16 22.46 31.43
CA ARG A 171 9.95 23.26 31.18
C ARG A 171 8.86 22.42 30.52
N ARG A 172 9.23 21.32 29.87
CA ARG A 172 8.35 20.45 29.07
C ARG A 172 8.67 18.98 29.36
N PRO A 173 8.38 18.49 30.57
CA PRO A 173 8.77 17.14 30.95
C PRO A 173 8.08 16.05 30.09
N GLY A 174 6.99 16.38 29.37
CA GLY A 174 6.32 15.46 28.45
C GLY A 174 7.07 15.23 27.14
N THR A 175 8.11 16.02 26.86
CA THR A 175 9.02 15.84 25.72
C THR A 175 10.30 15.09 26.07
N ASN A 176 10.40 14.54 27.29
CA ASN A 176 11.59 13.81 27.69
C ASN A 176 11.64 12.43 27.01
N PHE A 177 12.83 12.04 26.57
CA PHE A 177 13.04 10.76 25.91
C PHE A 177 14.50 10.33 26.01
N SER A 178 14.81 9.09 25.65
CA SER A 178 16.17 8.66 25.34
C SER A 178 16.27 7.89 24.05
N VAL A 179 17.43 7.99 23.40
CA VAL A 179 17.77 7.33 22.14
C VAL A 179 19.06 6.52 22.29
N LEU A 180 19.22 5.49 21.47
CA LEU A 180 20.51 4.77 21.35
C LEU A 180 21.34 5.44 20.25
N ILE A 181 22.50 5.96 20.62
CA ILE A 181 23.41 6.65 19.72
C ILE A 181 24.75 5.89 19.68
N PRO A 182 25.31 5.60 18.50
CA PRO A 182 26.64 5.03 18.41
C PRO A 182 27.70 5.93 19.06
N HIS A 183 28.74 5.32 19.63
CA HIS A 183 29.87 6.08 20.17
C HIS A 183 30.54 6.96 19.11
N GLY A 184 30.95 8.16 19.51
CA GLY A 184 31.64 9.12 18.63
C GLY A 184 30.73 10.03 17.79
N TRP A 185 29.41 9.83 17.84
CA TRP A 185 28.47 10.76 17.20
C TRP A 185 28.42 12.11 17.88
N THR A 186 28.15 13.15 17.09
CA THR A 186 28.06 14.53 17.56
C THR A 186 26.61 14.93 17.77
N THR A 187 26.31 15.54 18.92
CA THR A 187 25.01 16.17 19.20
C THR A 187 24.99 17.59 18.64
N HIS A 188 23.93 17.94 17.91
CA HIS A 188 23.78 19.26 17.32
C HIS A 188 22.94 20.17 18.21
N ALA A 189 23.41 21.40 18.44
CA ALA A 189 22.63 22.43 19.11
C ALA A 189 21.53 22.93 18.16
N LEU A 190 20.28 22.88 18.61
CA LEU A 190 19.14 23.38 17.87
C LEU A 190 18.70 24.73 18.44
N PRO A 191 18.23 25.67 17.60
CA PRO A 191 17.67 26.92 18.09
C PRO A 191 16.43 26.62 18.94
N PRO A 192 16.22 27.35 20.06
CA PRO A 192 15.03 27.21 20.86
C PRO A 192 13.80 27.56 20.00
N ARG A 193 12.96 26.57 19.68
CA ARG A 193 11.69 26.80 18.98
C ARG A 193 10.59 27.18 19.98
N ALA A 194 9.75 28.13 19.57
CA ALA A 194 8.56 28.55 20.29
C ALA A 194 7.58 27.38 20.46
N GLU A 195 6.80 27.42 21.54
CA GLU A 195 5.98 26.34 22.11
C GLU A 195 4.82 25.84 21.23
N GLU A 196 4.49 26.58 20.17
CA GLU A 196 3.27 26.44 19.38
C GLU A 196 3.56 26.38 17.88
N THR A 197 4.37 25.42 17.43
CA THR A 197 4.41 25.16 15.98
C THR A 197 3.22 24.29 15.61
N ASP A 198 2.36 24.78 14.72
CA ASP A 198 1.29 24.00 14.05
C ASP A 198 1.85 22.82 13.19
N GLY A 199 3.18 22.62 13.20
CA GLY A 199 3.89 21.55 12.51
C GLY A 199 5.03 20.94 13.34
N LEU A 200 5.76 20.04 12.69
CA LEU A 200 6.79 19.22 13.31
C LEU A 200 8.02 20.04 13.75
N ALA A 201 8.36 19.99 15.04
CA ALA A 201 9.48 20.69 15.63
C ALA A 201 10.61 19.74 16.04
N VAL A 202 11.81 19.94 15.51
CA VAL A 202 12.99 19.14 15.89
C VAL A 202 13.42 19.52 17.32
N LEU A 203 13.51 18.52 18.19
CA LEU A 203 13.92 18.64 19.59
C LEU A 203 15.42 18.39 19.78
N ALA A 204 15.96 17.40 19.07
CA ALA A 204 17.36 17.04 19.12
C ALA A 204 17.80 16.39 17.81
N ALA A 205 19.08 16.53 17.48
CA ALA A 205 19.69 15.90 16.33
C ALA A 205 21.10 15.42 16.64
N TRP A 206 21.50 14.32 16.01
CA TRP A 206 22.83 13.73 16.09
C TRP A 206 23.32 13.35 14.70
N SER A 207 24.64 13.32 14.50
CA SER A 207 25.22 12.77 13.27
C SER A 207 26.48 11.97 13.53
N ALA A 208 26.77 11.05 12.61
CA ALA A 208 28.07 10.43 12.49
C ALA A 208 29.18 11.50 12.24
N PRO A 209 30.46 11.17 12.51
CA PRO A 209 31.57 12.10 12.31
C PRO A 209 31.73 12.65 10.89
N ASP A 210 31.37 11.85 9.88
CA ASP A 210 31.36 12.25 8.47
C ASP A 210 30.13 13.07 8.07
N GLY A 211 29.13 13.14 8.95
CA GLY A 211 27.85 13.81 8.72
C GLY A 211 26.88 13.07 7.80
N ASP A 212 27.24 11.91 7.24
CA ASP A 212 26.36 11.24 6.28
C ASP A 212 25.18 10.56 6.97
N VAL A 213 25.41 9.90 8.11
CA VAL A 213 24.32 9.35 8.90
C VAL A 213 23.84 10.39 9.92
N ARG A 214 22.53 10.65 9.94
CA ARG A 214 21.89 11.63 10.83
C ARG A 214 20.69 11.03 11.52
N LEU A 215 20.49 11.37 12.79
CA LEU A 215 19.27 11.09 13.55
C LEU A 215 18.64 12.40 13.99
N GLU A 216 17.34 12.55 13.80
CA GLU A 216 16.54 13.64 14.34
C GLU A 216 15.38 13.08 15.15
N VAL A 217 15.08 13.72 16.27
CA VAL A 217 13.83 13.50 16.99
C VAL A 217 13.05 14.79 16.94
N ALA A 218 11.84 14.71 16.41
CA ALA A 218 10.93 15.82 16.29
C ALA A 218 9.58 15.51 16.95
N VAL A 219 8.84 16.57 17.29
CA VAL A 219 7.54 16.47 17.96
C VAL A 219 6.52 17.41 17.34
N GLN A 220 5.26 17.00 17.34
CA GLN A 220 4.11 17.82 16.98
C GLN A 220 3.02 17.64 18.04
N ARG A 221 2.35 18.72 18.43
CA ARG A 221 1.16 18.64 19.27
C ARG A 221 -0.07 18.34 18.43
N MET A 222 -0.82 17.35 18.86
CA MET A 222 -2.01 16.82 18.21
C MET A 222 -3.26 17.43 18.81
N ARG A 223 -4.15 17.93 17.96
CA ARG A 223 -5.48 18.44 18.39
C ARG A 223 -6.55 17.35 18.46
N ARG A 224 -6.28 16.20 17.83
CA ARG A 224 -7.20 15.07 17.72
C ARG A 224 -6.50 13.77 18.06
N GLU A 225 -7.28 12.84 18.57
CA GLU A 225 -6.84 11.48 18.85
C GLU A 225 -6.56 10.73 17.55
N LEU A 226 -5.28 10.56 17.21
CA LEU A 226 -4.80 9.79 16.04
C LEU A 226 -3.88 8.63 16.46
N ALA A 227 -3.90 7.55 15.68
CA ALA A 227 -2.85 6.54 15.71
C ALA A 227 -1.56 7.11 15.09
N PRO A 228 -0.37 6.87 15.67
CA PRO A 228 0.88 7.38 15.12
C PRO A 228 1.17 6.95 13.67
N ALA A 229 0.88 5.69 13.33
CA ALA A 229 1.06 5.17 11.98
C ALA A 229 0.17 5.90 10.95
N ASP A 230 -1.05 6.25 11.34
CA ASP A 230 -2.01 6.89 10.45
C ASP A 230 -1.62 8.34 10.18
N TRP A 231 -1.26 9.06 11.24
CA TRP A 231 -0.70 10.40 11.12
C TRP A 231 0.55 10.41 10.22
N MET A 232 1.46 9.44 10.37
CA MET A 232 2.68 9.41 9.59
C MET A 232 2.42 9.17 8.09
N VAL A 233 1.47 8.31 7.72
CA VAL A 233 1.09 8.10 6.31
C VAL A 233 0.62 9.40 5.66
N GLU A 234 -0.26 10.12 6.33
CA GLU A 234 -0.81 11.38 5.81
C GLU A 234 0.25 12.48 5.80
N TRP A 235 1.10 12.55 6.84
CA TRP A 235 2.21 13.49 6.89
C TRP A 235 3.22 13.26 5.75
N LEU A 236 3.58 12.00 5.48
CA LEU A 236 4.48 11.64 4.36
C LEU A 236 3.89 12.04 3.01
N THR A 237 2.60 11.75 2.81
CA THR A 237 1.88 12.10 1.59
C THR A 237 1.84 13.61 1.38
N ALA A 238 1.47 14.37 2.42
CA ALA A 238 1.41 15.84 2.36
C ALA A 238 2.77 16.53 2.18
N ASN A 239 3.88 15.81 2.37
CA ASN A 239 5.24 16.32 2.26
C ASN A 239 6.03 15.66 1.11
N ASP A 240 5.33 15.06 0.14
CA ASP A 240 5.88 14.49 -1.10
C ASP A 240 7.00 13.46 -0.90
N TRP A 241 6.87 12.62 0.14
CA TRP A 241 7.83 11.55 0.40
C TRP A 241 7.59 10.33 -0.49
N GLN A 242 8.67 9.73 -1.00
CA GLN A 242 8.59 8.42 -1.67
C GLN A 242 8.68 7.32 -0.61
N VAL A 243 7.57 6.67 -0.28
CA VAL A 243 7.56 5.49 0.61
C VAL A 243 8.15 4.28 -0.15
N LEU A 244 9.18 3.66 0.44
CA LEU A 244 9.85 2.48 -0.11
C LEU A 244 9.30 1.19 0.52
N ASP A 245 9.14 1.18 1.84
CA ASP A 245 8.51 0.09 2.59
C ASP A 245 7.90 0.63 3.89
N ALA A 246 6.88 -0.03 4.43
CA ALA A 246 6.18 0.42 5.62
C ALA A 246 5.58 -0.75 6.40
N ARG A 247 5.64 -0.66 7.73
CA ARG A 247 4.93 -1.57 8.63
C ARG A 247 4.27 -0.84 9.79
N ARG A 248 3.24 -1.47 10.34
CA ARG A 248 2.52 -1.03 11.53
C ARG A 248 2.91 -1.93 12.71
N LEU A 249 3.33 -1.32 13.81
CA LEU A 249 3.69 -1.99 15.05
C LEU A 249 2.61 -1.71 16.10
N PRO A 250 2.11 -2.72 16.83
CA PRO A 250 1.12 -2.49 17.88
C PRO A 250 1.72 -1.63 19.01
N GLY A 251 0.91 -0.73 19.57
CA GLY A 251 1.32 0.16 20.66
C GLY A 251 0.14 0.60 21.52
N ALA A 252 0.42 1.03 22.75
CA ALA A 252 -0.62 1.43 23.71
C ALA A 252 -1.46 2.63 23.23
N ALA A 253 -0.83 3.57 22.53
CA ALA A 253 -1.49 4.75 21.95
C ALA A 253 -2.01 4.51 20.51
N GLY A 254 -2.16 3.24 20.11
CA GLY A 254 -2.47 2.83 18.75
C GLY A 254 -1.24 2.35 17.98
N ALA A 255 -1.45 1.93 16.74
CA ALA A 255 -0.37 1.42 15.90
C ALA A 255 0.69 2.50 15.65
N GLN A 256 1.95 2.17 15.92
CA GLN A 256 3.12 2.94 15.52
C GLN A 256 3.48 2.60 14.08
N GLY A 257 3.90 3.58 13.29
CA GLY A 257 4.47 3.31 11.98
C GLY A 257 5.99 3.18 12.05
N ASP A 258 6.53 2.31 11.22
CA ASP A 258 7.96 2.16 10.92
C ASP A 258 8.07 2.14 9.39
N VAL A 259 8.66 3.18 8.83
CA VAL A 259 8.62 3.47 7.38
C VAL A 259 10.03 3.68 6.87
N LEU A 260 10.34 3.06 5.74
CA LEU A 260 11.49 3.39 4.92
C LEU A 260 11.02 4.30 3.79
N ALA A 261 11.64 5.47 3.64
CA ALA A 261 11.27 6.45 2.62
C ALA A 261 12.51 7.07 1.98
N ALA A 262 12.34 7.64 0.80
CA ALA A 262 13.36 8.41 0.09
C ALA A 262 12.92 9.86 -0.09
N ARG A 263 13.87 10.79 0.13
CA ARG A 263 13.68 12.22 -0.09
C ARG A 263 15.04 12.89 -0.31
N GLU A 264 15.10 13.82 -1.26
CA GLU A 264 16.27 14.69 -1.45
C GLU A 264 17.62 13.94 -1.57
N GLY A 265 17.63 12.79 -2.24
CA GLY A 265 18.83 11.96 -2.43
C GLY A 265 19.24 11.11 -1.21
N ARG A 266 18.42 11.10 -0.17
CA ARG A 266 18.65 10.36 1.08
C ARG A 266 17.59 9.28 1.28
N VAL A 267 17.97 8.24 2.01
CA VAL A 267 17.07 7.21 2.50
C VAL A 267 16.87 7.44 3.99
N HIS A 268 15.62 7.37 4.42
CA HIS A 268 15.17 7.66 5.78
C HIS A 268 14.46 6.44 6.34
N ARG A 269 14.77 6.13 7.59
CA ARG A 269 13.96 5.27 8.44
C ARG A 269 13.25 6.12 9.47
N LEU A 270 11.93 6.08 9.41
CA LEU A 270 11.03 6.92 10.19
C LEU A 270 10.23 6.04 11.15
N ARG A 271 10.22 6.38 12.44
CA ARG A 271 9.33 5.76 13.43
C ARG A 271 8.52 6.80 14.17
N SER A 272 7.21 6.54 14.30
CA SER A 272 6.27 7.42 14.97
C SER A 272 5.92 6.92 16.38
N TYR A 273 5.92 7.79 17.38
CA TYR A 273 5.53 7.48 18.77
C TYR A 273 4.54 8.52 19.28
N LYS A 274 3.83 8.20 20.36
CA LYS A 274 2.87 9.14 20.97
C LYS A 274 2.86 9.06 22.48
N SER A 275 2.74 10.23 23.11
CA SER A 275 2.57 10.43 24.55
C SER A 275 1.54 11.54 24.75
N GLY A 276 0.35 11.20 25.25
CA GLY A 276 -0.76 12.15 25.36
C GLY A 276 -1.09 12.83 24.03
N ASP A 277 -1.01 14.16 24.02
CA ASP A 277 -1.22 15.00 22.84
C ASP A 277 0.05 15.23 22.00
N LEU A 278 1.17 14.59 22.33
CA LEU A 278 2.43 14.75 21.60
C LEU A 278 2.68 13.55 20.67
N MET A 279 2.86 13.85 19.38
CA MET A 279 3.30 12.92 18.35
C MET A 279 4.79 13.13 18.10
N PHE A 280 5.59 12.08 18.23
CA PHE A 280 7.03 12.10 17.99
C PHE A 280 7.34 11.41 16.67
N LEU A 281 8.27 11.98 15.91
CA LEU A 281 8.86 11.37 14.74
C LEU A 281 10.37 11.22 14.99
N VAL A 282 10.85 9.98 14.89
CA VAL A 282 12.28 9.66 14.94
C VAL A 282 12.71 9.38 13.51
N ASP A 283 13.56 10.25 12.96
CA ASP A 283 14.07 10.18 11.59
C ASP A 283 15.56 9.88 11.58
N ALA A 284 15.93 8.67 11.15
CA ALA A 284 17.32 8.33 10.87
C ALA A 284 17.54 8.29 9.36
N SER A 285 18.50 9.06 8.85
CA SER A 285 18.75 9.20 7.42
C SER A 285 20.21 9.03 7.04
N VAL A 286 20.44 8.64 5.78
CA VAL A 286 21.75 8.46 5.17
C VAL A 286 21.69 8.77 3.67
N SER A 287 22.82 9.10 3.04
CA SER A 287 22.91 9.13 1.58
C SER A 287 22.41 7.81 0.97
N ARG A 288 21.85 7.89 -0.24
CA ARG A 288 21.37 6.69 -0.93
C ARG A 288 22.47 5.64 -1.12
N ASP A 289 23.69 6.08 -1.40
CA ASP A 289 24.84 5.20 -1.64
C ASP A 289 25.35 4.56 -0.33
N GLY A 290 25.18 5.24 0.81
CA GLY A 290 25.57 4.76 2.13
C GLY A 290 24.55 3.83 2.80
N PHE A 291 23.34 3.70 2.25
CA PHE A 291 22.23 3.00 2.92
C PHE A 291 22.56 1.55 3.30
N ALA A 292 23.13 0.77 2.37
CA ALA A 292 23.44 -0.63 2.62
C ALA A 292 24.42 -0.84 3.80
N ALA A 293 25.34 0.11 4.03
CA ALA A 293 26.28 0.04 5.14
C ALA A 293 25.69 0.56 6.46
N ALA A 294 24.71 1.46 6.39
CA ALA A 294 24.16 2.15 7.56
C ALA A 294 22.80 1.60 8.03
N GLU A 295 22.13 0.73 7.27
CA GLU A 295 20.76 0.28 7.55
C GLU A 295 20.56 -0.19 8.99
N GLU A 296 21.49 -1.00 9.51
CA GLU A 296 21.43 -1.47 10.90
C GLU A 296 21.56 -0.32 11.90
N THR A 297 22.44 0.64 11.65
CA THR A 297 22.56 1.83 12.50
C THR A 297 21.26 2.64 12.52
N LEU A 298 20.61 2.82 11.36
CA LEU A 298 19.30 3.46 11.26
C LEU A 298 18.23 2.69 12.04
N PHE A 299 18.23 1.35 11.94
CA PHE A 299 17.34 0.47 12.69
C PHE A 299 17.54 0.61 14.21
N VAL A 300 18.77 0.44 14.69
CA VAL A 300 19.09 0.49 16.13
C VAL A 300 18.77 1.87 16.72
N ALA A 301 19.08 2.94 16.01
CA ALA A 301 18.82 4.31 16.48
C ALA A 301 17.31 4.59 16.60
N THR A 302 16.53 4.25 15.56
CA THR A 302 15.07 4.47 15.58
C THR A 302 14.36 3.53 16.56
N GLU A 303 14.74 2.25 16.62
CA GLU A 303 14.17 1.30 17.57
C GLU A 303 14.56 1.58 19.02
N GLY A 304 15.73 2.17 19.25
CA GLY A 304 16.26 2.49 20.56
C GLY A 304 15.52 3.60 21.31
N PHE A 305 14.65 4.35 20.62
CA PHE A 305 13.88 5.45 21.17
C PHE A 305 12.93 5.00 22.29
N ARG A 306 12.95 5.72 23.42
CA ARG A 306 12.07 5.49 24.57
C ARG A 306 11.57 6.84 25.10
N LEU A 307 10.27 6.95 25.32
CA LEU A 307 9.68 8.09 26.02
C LEU A 307 10.00 7.99 27.51
N GLU A 308 10.41 9.10 28.11
CA GLU A 308 10.76 9.19 29.53
C GLU A 308 9.71 10.05 30.26
N GLY A 309 9.02 9.47 31.23
CA GLY A 309 7.91 10.14 31.91
C GLY A 309 6.63 10.17 31.06
N LEU A 310 5.67 9.30 31.39
CA LEU A 310 4.32 9.41 30.83
C LEU A 310 3.64 10.62 31.46
N ILE A 311 3.36 11.65 30.67
CA ILE A 311 2.58 12.81 31.10
C ILE A 311 1.25 12.78 30.38
N GLY A 312 0.17 12.64 31.15
CA GLY A 312 -1.17 12.40 30.62
C GLY A 312 -1.28 10.96 30.09
N GLY A 313 -2.48 10.39 30.12
CA GLY A 313 -2.73 9.06 29.56
C GLY A 313 -2.37 8.97 28.06
N PRO A 314 -2.63 7.84 27.40
CA PRO A 314 -2.22 7.61 26.02
C PRO A 314 -2.94 8.48 24.97
N TYR A 315 -3.83 9.39 25.38
CA TYR A 315 -4.79 10.06 24.51
C TYR A 315 -4.50 11.57 24.38
N ALA A 316 -4.72 12.09 23.18
CA ALA A 316 -4.55 13.50 22.83
C ALA A 316 -5.76 14.36 23.22
N GLU A 317 -6.93 13.74 23.39
CA GLU A 317 -8.18 14.41 23.74
C GLU A 317 -8.70 13.88 25.09
N PRO A 318 -9.46 14.71 25.85
CA PRO A 318 -10.16 14.23 27.04
C PRO A 318 -11.09 13.07 26.69
N MET A 319 -10.99 11.99 27.44
CA MET A 319 -11.86 10.81 27.30
C MET A 319 -12.97 10.85 28.32
N ARG A 320 -14.11 10.24 27.97
CA ARG A 320 -15.20 9.97 28.91
C ARG A 320 -15.59 8.50 28.84
N GLU A 321 -16.04 8.00 29.98
CA GLU A 321 -16.68 6.69 30.05
C GLU A 321 -18.11 6.78 29.53
N ALA A 322 -18.51 5.74 28.81
CA ALA A 322 -19.89 5.50 28.44
C ALA A 322 -20.26 4.09 28.89
N ALA A 323 -21.34 3.99 29.66
CA ALA A 323 -21.85 2.72 30.15
C ALA A 323 -23.36 2.64 29.97
N TRP A 324 -23.85 1.44 29.68
CA TRP A 324 -25.27 1.15 29.66
C TRP A 324 -25.55 -0.34 29.85
N ASP A 325 -26.73 -0.63 30.39
CA ASP A 325 -27.21 -2.00 30.54
C ASP A 325 -27.72 -2.56 29.22
N GLY A 326 -27.57 -3.88 29.09
CA GLY A 326 -28.04 -4.68 27.96
C GLY A 326 -27.84 -6.16 28.26
N PRO A 327 -28.17 -7.06 27.30
CA PRO A 327 -27.89 -8.49 27.44
C PRO A 327 -26.43 -8.76 27.83
N ILE A 328 -25.53 -7.97 27.26
CA ILE A 328 -24.15 -7.81 27.72
C ILE A 328 -24.02 -6.35 28.17
N PRO A 329 -23.70 -6.08 29.46
CA PRO A 329 -23.41 -4.74 29.93
C PRO A 329 -22.23 -4.15 29.16
N ALA A 330 -22.40 -2.93 28.67
CA ALA A 330 -21.36 -2.23 27.92
C ALA A 330 -20.72 -1.16 28.80
N TRP A 331 -19.39 -1.14 28.81
CA TRP A 331 -18.57 -0.05 29.33
C TRP A 331 -17.48 0.21 28.29
N LEU A 332 -17.26 1.47 27.93
CA LEU A 332 -16.26 1.86 26.94
C LEU A 332 -15.74 3.27 27.15
N LEU A 333 -14.56 3.55 26.60
CA LEU A 333 -13.97 4.88 26.52
C LEU A 333 -14.22 5.50 25.15
N VAL A 334 -14.61 6.77 25.15
CA VAL A 334 -14.84 7.56 23.93
C VAL A 334 -14.36 9.00 24.16
N PRO A 335 -13.83 9.72 23.14
CA PRO A 335 -13.47 11.12 23.34
C PRO A 335 -14.70 11.96 23.72
N ALA A 336 -14.50 12.90 24.64
CA ALA A 336 -15.57 13.72 25.18
C ALA A 336 -16.32 14.54 24.12
N ALA A 337 -15.66 14.84 22.99
CA ALA A 337 -16.24 15.55 21.85
C ALA A 337 -17.31 14.75 21.09
N TRP A 338 -17.32 13.42 21.19
CA TRP A 338 -18.31 12.59 20.51
C TRP A 338 -19.62 12.56 21.30
N LYS A 339 -20.72 12.91 20.64
CA LYS A 339 -22.04 12.94 21.28
C LYS A 339 -22.66 11.55 21.28
N MET A 340 -23.11 11.09 22.44
CA MET A 340 -23.79 9.79 22.58
C MET A 340 -25.30 9.98 22.54
N ALA A 341 -25.99 9.08 21.84
CA ALA A 341 -27.44 8.96 21.89
C ALA A 341 -27.84 7.48 21.93
N ALA A 342 -29.03 7.20 22.49
CA ALA A 342 -29.65 5.90 22.31
C ALA A 342 -29.90 5.64 20.82
N ASP A 343 -29.71 4.38 20.41
CA ASP A 343 -29.94 3.96 19.03
C ASP A 343 -30.68 2.61 19.04
N ASP A 344 -31.94 2.64 18.61
CA ASP A 344 -32.86 1.52 18.54
C ASP A 344 -32.96 0.93 17.12
N ARG A 345 -32.07 1.34 16.20
CA ARG A 345 -32.16 0.99 14.78
C ARG A 345 -31.97 -0.49 14.51
N LEU A 346 -31.15 -1.17 15.32
CA LEU A 346 -31.02 -2.62 15.27
C LEU A 346 -32.04 -3.24 16.24
N PRO A 347 -33.07 -3.95 15.75
CA PRO A 347 -34.11 -4.48 16.61
C PRO A 347 -33.55 -5.38 17.71
N ARG A 348 -34.07 -5.23 18.93
CA ARG A 348 -33.67 -6.00 20.13
C ARG A 348 -32.24 -5.76 20.62
N ALA A 349 -31.50 -4.84 20.01
CA ALA A 349 -30.19 -4.43 20.50
C ALA A 349 -30.33 -3.34 21.57
N ALA A 350 -29.55 -3.45 22.64
CA ALA A 350 -29.27 -2.33 23.52
C ALA A 350 -28.18 -1.46 22.86
N GLY A 351 -28.61 -0.58 21.94
CA GLY A 351 -27.72 0.20 21.07
C GLY A 351 -27.42 1.62 21.57
N ARG A 352 -26.22 2.10 21.25
CA ARG A 352 -25.78 3.49 21.36
C ARG A 352 -25.10 3.90 20.06
N GLN A 353 -25.36 5.13 19.63
CA GLN A 353 -24.57 5.79 18.60
C GLN A 353 -23.71 6.90 19.21
N PHE A 354 -22.52 7.05 18.68
CA PHE A 354 -21.58 8.12 18.97
C PHE A 354 -21.35 8.89 17.68
N THR A 355 -21.60 10.20 17.68
CA THR A 355 -21.46 11.05 16.49
C THR A 355 -20.39 12.11 16.71
N ALA A 356 -19.47 12.21 15.76
CA ALA A 356 -18.53 13.32 15.62
C ALA A 356 -19.04 14.34 14.61
N THR A 357 -18.85 15.62 14.90
CA THR A 357 -19.15 16.73 14.00
C THR A 357 -17.91 17.57 13.71
N ASP A 358 -17.81 18.11 12.51
CA ASP A 358 -16.81 19.13 12.19
C ASP A 358 -17.11 20.48 12.86
N ALA A 359 -16.24 21.47 12.65
CA ALA A 359 -16.41 22.82 13.19
C ALA A 359 -17.69 23.52 12.68
N GLY A 360 -18.21 23.11 11.52
CA GLY A 360 -19.47 23.60 10.96
C GLY A 360 -20.70 22.83 11.46
N GLY A 361 -20.54 21.88 12.38
CA GLY A 361 -21.62 21.05 12.92
C GLY A 361 -22.06 19.92 11.99
N ARG A 362 -21.38 19.68 10.87
CA ARG A 362 -21.71 18.58 9.95
C ARG A 362 -21.21 17.25 10.52
N PRO A 363 -22.01 16.17 10.47
CA PRO A 363 -21.55 14.87 10.93
C PRO A 363 -20.41 14.36 10.05
N VAL A 364 -19.31 13.98 10.67
CA VAL A 364 -18.11 13.45 9.97
C VAL A 364 -17.76 12.03 10.38
N GLY A 365 -18.32 11.53 11.48
CA GLY A 365 -18.13 10.17 11.95
C GLY A 365 -19.32 9.69 12.78
N LEU A 366 -19.66 8.42 12.62
CA LEU A 366 -20.65 7.72 13.42
C LEU A 366 -20.09 6.36 13.83
N ILE A 367 -20.13 6.08 15.14
CA ILE A 367 -19.84 4.76 15.69
C ILE A 367 -21.12 4.23 16.33
N TYR A 368 -21.58 3.08 15.88
CA TYR A 368 -22.66 2.34 16.52
C TYR A 368 -22.07 1.21 17.37
N VAL A 369 -22.56 1.07 18.60
CA VAL A 369 -22.26 -0.06 19.48
C VAL A 369 -23.58 -0.65 19.96
N GLY A 370 -23.77 -1.96 19.79
CA GLY A 370 -24.98 -2.65 20.22
C GLY A 370 -24.69 -3.98 20.87
N THR A 371 -25.41 -4.31 21.94
CA THR A 371 -25.38 -5.63 22.57
C THR A 371 -26.72 -6.34 22.42
N LEU A 372 -26.70 -7.63 22.09
CA LEU A 372 -27.89 -8.43 21.81
C LEU A 372 -27.83 -9.78 22.54
N ALA A 373 -28.99 -10.37 22.84
CA ALA A 373 -29.10 -11.70 23.42
C ALA A 373 -28.64 -12.79 22.42
N PRO A 374 -28.22 -13.99 22.88
CA PRO A 374 -27.68 -15.04 22.01
C PRO A 374 -28.59 -15.42 20.82
N GLU A 375 -29.89 -15.42 21.03
CA GLU A 375 -30.93 -15.77 20.04
C GLU A 375 -31.28 -14.64 19.06
N ALA A 376 -30.73 -13.44 19.23
CA ALA A 376 -31.05 -12.29 18.40
C ALA A 376 -30.46 -12.36 16.98
N ALA A 377 -29.42 -13.16 16.78
CA ALA A 377 -28.80 -13.40 15.49
C ALA A 377 -28.38 -14.86 15.34
N THR A 378 -28.44 -15.38 14.11
CA THR A 378 -28.07 -16.77 13.80
C THR A 378 -26.56 -16.92 13.62
N ASP A 379 -25.96 -15.99 12.90
CA ASP A 379 -24.53 -15.95 12.58
C ASP A 379 -24.04 -14.49 12.37
N HIS A 380 -22.72 -14.34 12.22
CA HIS A 380 -22.08 -13.03 12.00
C HIS A 380 -22.54 -12.37 10.69
N ALA A 381 -22.82 -13.14 9.62
CA ALA A 381 -23.18 -12.60 8.33
C ALA A 381 -24.59 -12.00 8.33
N ALA A 382 -25.55 -12.66 8.99
CA ALA A 382 -26.91 -12.16 9.16
C ALA A 382 -26.93 -10.85 9.94
N LEU A 383 -26.11 -10.76 11.01
CA LEU A 383 -25.99 -9.56 11.82
C LEU A 383 -25.29 -8.43 11.05
N ALA A 384 -24.24 -8.73 10.29
CA ALA A 384 -23.58 -7.78 9.40
C ALA A 384 -24.54 -7.20 8.35
N ALA A 385 -25.37 -8.04 7.73
CA ALA A 385 -26.37 -7.61 6.76
C ALA A 385 -27.42 -6.69 7.39
N ALA A 386 -27.90 -6.98 8.61
CA ALA A 386 -28.85 -6.13 9.32
C ALA A 386 -28.26 -4.75 9.69
N VAL A 387 -27.00 -4.72 10.11
CA VAL A 387 -26.27 -3.47 10.39
C VAL A 387 -26.03 -2.69 9.10
N ALA A 388 -25.64 -3.36 8.02
CA ALA A 388 -25.44 -2.73 6.72
C ALA A 388 -26.75 -2.12 6.18
N GLU A 389 -27.88 -2.84 6.28
CA GLU A 389 -29.20 -2.32 5.90
C GLU A 389 -29.58 -1.08 6.72
N THR A 390 -29.27 -1.09 8.02
CA THR A 390 -29.49 0.07 8.89
C THR A 390 -28.68 1.28 8.43
N LEU A 391 -27.40 1.10 8.12
CA LEU A 391 -26.54 2.18 7.62
C LEU A 391 -27.01 2.68 6.25
N ARG A 392 -27.39 1.79 5.33
CA ARG A 392 -27.92 2.17 4.01
C ARG A 392 -29.19 3.02 4.14
N THR A 393 -30.16 2.58 4.94
CA THR A 393 -31.47 3.23 5.04
C THR A 393 -31.49 4.49 5.91
N ARG A 394 -30.73 4.52 7.01
CA ARG A 394 -30.78 5.61 8.01
C ARG A 394 -29.68 6.65 7.83
N GLN A 395 -28.57 6.30 7.18
CA GLN A 395 -27.48 7.23 6.85
C GLN A 395 -27.40 7.56 5.35
N ASP A 396 -28.33 7.02 4.56
CA ASP A 396 -28.42 7.22 3.10
C ASP A 396 -27.09 6.89 2.38
N LEU A 397 -26.48 5.77 2.79
CA LEU A 397 -25.21 5.28 2.26
C LEU A 397 -25.44 4.22 1.19
N THR A 398 -24.62 4.25 0.14
CA THR A 398 -24.63 3.21 -0.91
C THR A 398 -23.36 2.37 -0.83
N PHE A 399 -23.49 1.06 -0.58
CA PHE A 399 -22.38 0.10 -0.50
C PHE A 399 -22.86 -1.36 -0.45
N ASP A 400 -21.97 -2.29 -0.78
CA ASP A 400 -22.15 -3.72 -0.54
C ASP A 400 -21.77 -4.08 0.90
N THR A 401 -22.52 -4.99 1.53
CA THR A 401 -22.22 -5.49 2.88
C THR A 401 -20.77 -6.00 2.96
N PRO A 402 -19.96 -5.55 3.95
CA PRO A 402 -18.59 -6.02 4.10
C PRO A 402 -18.52 -7.53 4.29
N THR A 403 -17.60 -8.19 3.57
CA THR A 403 -17.19 -9.55 3.91
C THR A 403 -16.47 -9.51 5.26
N LEU A 404 -16.86 -10.38 6.17
CA LEU A 404 -16.24 -10.47 7.49
C LEU A 404 -15.22 -11.61 7.53
N ASP A 405 -14.01 -11.29 7.97
CA ASP A 405 -12.93 -12.23 8.21
C ASP A 405 -12.81 -12.53 9.70
N ARG A 406 -12.61 -13.80 10.05
CA ARG A 406 -12.36 -14.21 11.44
C ARG A 406 -10.97 -13.73 11.88
N VAL A 407 -10.94 -12.98 12.98
CA VAL A 407 -9.70 -12.49 13.61
C VAL A 407 -9.39 -13.15 14.94
N SER A 408 -10.39 -13.77 15.59
CA SER A 408 -10.16 -14.57 16.79
C SER A 408 -9.46 -15.90 16.46
N ALA A 409 -8.60 -16.37 17.35
CA ALA A 409 -8.00 -17.71 17.24
C ALA A 409 -9.09 -18.81 17.23
N PRO A 410 -8.87 -19.94 16.53
CA PRO A 410 -9.76 -21.09 16.62
C PRO A 410 -9.96 -21.54 18.08
N GLY A 411 -11.21 -21.69 18.50
CA GLY A 411 -11.57 -22.12 19.86
C GLY A 411 -11.56 -21.03 20.93
N ALA A 412 -11.36 -19.76 20.56
CA ALA A 412 -11.52 -18.64 21.49
C ALA A 412 -12.94 -18.59 22.08
N THR A 413 -13.07 -18.21 23.36
CA THR A 413 -14.36 -18.07 24.06
C THR A 413 -15.30 -17.09 23.35
N ALA A 414 -14.73 -16.03 22.77
CA ALA A 414 -15.43 -15.10 21.93
C ALA A 414 -14.95 -15.23 20.48
N GLU A 415 -15.87 -15.46 19.56
CA GLU A 415 -15.59 -15.45 18.13
C GLU A 415 -15.73 -14.03 17.59
N VAL A 416 -14.63 -13.51 17.05
CA VAL A 416 -14.56 -12.14 16.53
C VAL A 416 -14.36 -12.19 15.02
N GLN A 417 -15.24 -11.51 14.29
CA GLN A 417 -15.09 -11.28 12.86
C GLN A 417 -15.13 -9.79 12.55
N THR A 418 -14.30 -9.34 11.60
CA THR A 418 -14.17 -7.93 11.22
C THR A 418 -14.18 -7.79 9.71
N GLY A 419 -14.63 -6.64 9.21
CA GLY A 419 -14.61 -6.36 7.78
C GLY A 419 -14.78 -4.88 7.52
N SER A 420 -14.35 -4.43 6.35
CA SER A 420 -14.50 -3.04 5.92
C SER A 420 -14.84 -2.94 4.45
N THR A 421 -15.48 -1.84 4.08
CA THR A 421 -15.82 -1.50 2.70
C THR A 421 -15.85 0.02 2.53
N THR A 422 -15.90 0.47 1.28
CA THR A 422 -16.10 1.88 0.96
C THR A 422 -17.54 2.09 0.52
N ALA A 423 -18.21 3.02 1.19
CA ALA A 423 -19.52 3.52 0.84
C ALA A 423 -19.43 4.92 0.22
N VAL A 424 -20.55 5.39 -0.31
CA VAL A 424 -20.71 6.74 -0.82
C VAL A 424 -21.97 7.34 -0.20
N ASN A 425 -21.88 8.59 0.27
CA ASN A 425 -23.03 9.33 0.78
C ASN A 425 -23.80 10.03 -0.36
N PRO A 426 -24.96 10.66 -0.12
CA PRO A 426 -25.77 11.28 -1.17
C PRO A 426 -25.07 12.45 -1.89
N ALA A 427 -24.08 13.06 -1.22
CA ALA A 427 -23.26 14.12 -1.79
C ALA A 427 -22.07 13.59 -2.63
N GLY A 428 -21.95 12.27 -2.81
CA GLY A 428 -20.85 11.65 -3.56
C GLY A 428 -19.54 11.54 -2.78
N VAL A 429 -19.53 11.87 -1.48
CA VAL A 429 -18.31 11.81 -0.66
C VAL A 429 -18.06 10.37 -0.22
N PRO A 430 -16.83 9.83 -0.37
CA PRO A 430 -16.49 8.51 0.13
C PRO A 430 -16.64 8.42 1.66
N VAL A 431 -17.15 7.29 2.12
CA VAL A 431 -17.36 6.96 3.53
C VAL A 431 -16.74 5.59 3.79
N ARG A 432 -15.86 5.48 4.77
CA ARG A 432 -15.40 4.19 5.28
C ARG A 432 -16.51 3.57 6.11
N VAL A 433 -16.85 2.33 5.80
CA VAL A 433 -17.67 1.49 6.67
C VAL A 433 -16.81 0.35 7.19
N GLU A 434 -16.72 0.23 8.52
CA GLU A 434 -15.98 -0.84 9.19
C GLU A 434 -16.86 -1.49 10.24
N MET A 435 -16.81 -2.81 10.34
CA MET A 435 -17.63 -3.59 11.26
C MET A 435 -16.77 -4.57 12.04
N THR A 436 -17.05 -4.71 13.33
CA THR A 436 -16.55 -5.82 14.13
C THR A 436 -17.72 -6.44 14.88
N ILE A 437 -17.91 -7.74 14.71
CA ILE A 437 -18.96 -8.50 15.37
C ILE A 437 -18.31 -9.56 16.25
N VAL A 438 -18.69 -9.54 17.53
CA VAL A 438 -18.25 -10.47 18.55
C VAL A 438 -19.42 -11.35 18.94
N ARG A 439 -19.22 -12.66 18.89
CA ARG A 439 -20.12 -13.66 19.45
C ARG A 439 -19.48 -14.23 20.70
N GLU A 440 -20.14 -14.10 21.84
CA GLU A 440 -19.71 -14.67 23.10
C GLU A 440 -20.85 -15.49 23.73
N PRO A 441 -20.60 -16.31 24.77
CA PRO A 441 -21.65 -17.17 25.34
C PRO A 441 -22.89 -16.41 25.83
N ARG A 442 -22.69 -15.15 26.26
CA ARG A 442 -23.75 -14.27 26.78
C ARG A 442 -24.56 -13.57 25.69
N GLY A 443 -24.08 -13.54 24.44
CA GLY A 443 -24.77 -12.84 23.37
C GLY A 443 -23.87 -12.33 22.25
N TRP A 444 -24.30 -11.26 21.61
CA TRP A 444 -23.61 -10.61 20.49
C TRP A 444 -23.23 -9.18 20.86
N VAL A 445 -22.07 -8.74 20.41
CA VAL A 445 -21.64 -7.34 20.44
C VAL A 445 -21.32 -6.90 19.02
N VAL A 446 -21.87 -5.76 18.62
CA VAL A 446 -21.66 -5.15 17.31
C VAL A 446 -20.96 -3.81 17.51
N PHE A 447 -19.89 -3.60 16.76
CA PHE A 447 -19.27 -2.29 16.55
C PHE A 447 -19.33 -1.98 15.07
N ALA A 448 -19.85 -0.80 14.70
CA ALA A 448 -19.83 -0.33 13.33
C ALA A 448 -19.39 1.13 13.24
N LEU A 449 -18.45 1.43 12.36
CA LEU A 449 -18.03 2.78 12.01
C LEU A 449 -18.61 3.13 10.63
N ALA A 450 -19.16 4.34 10.52
CA ALA A 450 -19.38 5.05 9.26
C ALA A 450 -18.67 6.41 9.36
N GLY A 451 -17.48 6.51 8.78
CA GLY A 451 -16.61 7.69 8.86
C GLY A 451 -16.40 8.32 7.49
N THR A 452 -16.54 9.64 7.38
CA THR A 452 -16.24 10.34 6.12
C THR A 452 -14.76 10.17 5.80
N ARG A 453 -14.46 9.88 4.52
CA ARG A 453 -13.11 9.73 4.01
C ARG A 453 -12.89 10.71 2.85
N PRO A 454 -12.69 12.00 3.16
CA PRO A 454 -12.40 12.99 2.12
C PRO A 454 -11.07 12.65 1.42
N ASP A 455 -10.95 12.99 0.14
CA ASP A 455 -9.72 12.84 -0.63
C ASP A 455 -9.47 14.13 -1.44
N PRO A 456 -8.47 14.94 -1.07
CA PRO A 456 -7.52 14.75 0.04
C PRO A 456 -8.19 14.88 1.42
N ASP A 457 -7.56 14.32 2.47
CA ASP A 457 -7.99 14.43 3.87
C ASP A 457 -7.10 15.40 4.69
N PRO A 458 -7.16 16.72 4.42
CA PRO A 458 -6.26 17.69 5.06
C PRO A 458 -6.49 17.82 6.58
N TYR A 459 -7.60 17.29 7.10
CA TYR A 459 -7.95 17.37 8.52
C TYR A 459 -7.85 16.03 9.24
N LEU A 460 -7.36 14.98 8.56
CA LEU A 460 -7.15 13.64 9.12
C LEU A 460 -8.43 13.04 9.72
N ILE A 461 -9.58 13.31 9.08
CA ILE A 461 -10.90 12.89 9.53
C ILE A 461 -11.03 11.36 9.51
N ASP A 462 -10.58 10.68 8.44
CA ASP A 462 -10.64 9.20 8.37
C ASP A 462 -9.76 8.57 9.45
N ALA A 463 -8.54 9.09 9.61
CA ALA A 463 -7.59 8.62 10.61
C ALA A 463 -8.11 8.80 12.05
N ALA A 464 -8.73 9.95 12.36
CA ALA A 464 -9.33 10.20 13.66
C ALA A 464 -10.52 9.27 13.93
N ASN A 465 -11.42 9.13 12.95
CA ASN A 465 -12.56 8.23 13.07
C ASN A 465 -12.13 6.77 13.30
N ARG A 466 -11.14 6.28 12.55
CA ARG A 466 -10.60 4.93 12.75
C ARG A 466 -10.00 4.78 14.13
N ARG A 467 -9.22 5.76 14.60
CA ARG A 467 -8.59 5.67 15.92
C ARG A 467 -9.63 5.61 17.04
N VAL A 468 -10.67 6.43 16.96
CA VAL A 468 -11.74 6.39 17.97
C VAL A 468 -12.48 5.06 17.95
N PHE A 469 -12.74 4.51 16.76
CA PHE A 469 -13.34 3.18 16.62
C PHE A 469 -12.48 2.08 17.26
N GLU A 470 -11.16 2.12 17.07
CA GLU A 470 -10.23 1.20 17.74
C GLU A 470 -10.29 1.31 19.27
N ILE A 471 -10.34 2.53 19.82
CA ILE A 471 -10.42 2.76 21.27
C ILE A 471 -11.73 2.25 21.84
N VAL A 472 -12.85 2.58 21.20
CA VAL A 472 -14.19 2.14 21.61
C VAL A 472 -14.27 0.62 21.63
N ARG A 473 -13.77 -0.05 20.59
CA ARG A 473 -13.71 -1.52 20.53
C ARG A 473 -12.77 -2.10 21.59
N GLY A 474 -11.58 -1.52 21.75
CA GLY A 474 -10.54 -2.03 22.63
C GLY A 474 -10.82 -1.83 24.13
N SER A 475 -11.69 -0.89 24.49
CA SER A 475 -12.09 -0.61 25.87
C SER A 475 -13.36 -1.34 26.30
N PHE A 476 -14.03 -2.06 25.39
CA PHE A 476 -15.31 -2.70 25.70
C PHE A 476 -15.18 -3.71 26.85
N GLY A 477 -15.98 -3.52 27.89
CA GLY A 477 -16.06 -4.41 29.05
C GLY A 477 -14.88 -4.32 30.02
N GLY A 478 -13.91 -3.44 29.76
CA GLY A 478 -12.72 -3.23 30.61
C GLY A 478 -12.86 -2.00 31.49
N GLY A 479 -13.70 -2.08 32.52
CA GLY A 479 -13.75 -1.12 33.64
C GLY A 479 -12.97 -1.60 34.85
#